data_AF-A0A3P0MSM7-F1
#
_entry.id   AF-A0A3P0MSM7-F1
#
_cell.length_a   1.000
_cell.length_b   1.000
_cell.length_c   1.000
_cell.angle_alpha   90.00
_cell.angle_beta   90.00
_cell.angle_gamma   90.00
#
_symmetry.space_group_name_H-M   'P 1'
#
loop_
_entity.id
_entity.type
_entity.pdbx_description
1 polymer ?
#
loop_
_entity_poly.entity_id
_entity_poly.type
_entity_poly.pdbx_seq_one_letter_code
_entity_poly.pdbx_strand_id
1 'polypeptide(L)' 'MSDISIHDLEAAINFWRARSPSSGDELKLCEEASALSKPYALLIVQRGSALQLEGLDPKARKAYETYVRLKDGLES' A
#
# COMPACT_ATOMS: atom_id res chain seq x y z
N MET A 1 -10.64 -12.93 -7.27
CA MET A 1 -10.01 -12.97 -5.95
C MET A 1 -8.52 -12.82 -6.19
N SER A 2 -8.00 -11.60 -6.09
CA SER A 2 -6.58 -11.32 -6.35
C SER A 2 -5.83 -11.28 -5.02
N ASP A 3 -4.83 -12.14 -4.86
CA ASP A 3 -3.90 -12.10 -3.74
C ASP A 3 -2.93 -10.93 -3.89
N ILE A 4 -2.60 -10.31 -2.76
CA ILE A 4 -1.61 -9.24 -2.64
C ILE A 4 -0.51 -9.74 -1.71
N SER A 5 0.73 -9.80 -2.19
CA SER A 5 1.85 -10.20 -1.34
C SER A 5 2.27 -9.07 -0.39
N ILE A 6 2.97 -9.43 0.68
CA ILE A 6 3.63 -8.46 1.56
C ILE A 6 4.58 -7.53 0.77
N HIS A 7 5.24 -8.04 -0.27
CA HIS A 7 6.12 -7.27 -1.13
C HIS A 7 5.35 -6.29 -2.03
N ASP A 8 4.16 -6.65 -2.51
CA ASP A 8 3.31 -5.74 -3.27
C ASP A 8 2.82 -4.56 -2.40
N LEU A 9 2.47 -4.84 -1.14
CA LEU A 9 2.13 -3.80 -0.18
C LEU A 9 3.33 -2.89 0.11
N GLU A 10 4.51 -3.46 0.30
CA GLU A 10 5.74 -2.70 0.51
C GLU A 10 6.07 -1.80 -0.68
N ALA A 11 5.96 -2.31 -1.90
CA ALA A 11 6.16 -1.55 -3.13
C ALA A 11 5.14 -0.40 -3.25
N ALA A 12 3.86 -0.65 -2.96
CA ALA A 12 2.82 0.36 -2.98
C ALA A 12 3.07 1.46 -1.92
N ILE A 13 3.45 1.08 -0.69
CA ILE A 13 3.82 2.04 0.37
C ILE A 13 4.99 2.92 -0.07
N ASN A 14 6.03 2.32 -0.63
CA ASN A 14 7.21 3.05 -1.10
C ASN A 14 6.88 4.00 -2.26
N PHE A 15 6.01 3.58 -3.19
CA PHE A 15 5.52 4.43 -4.27
C PHE A 15 4.83 5.70 -3.75
N TRP A 16 3.90 5.55 -2.80
CA TRP A 16 3.18 6.69 -2.22
C TRP A 16 4.09 7.62 -1.41
N ARG A 17 5.06 7.05 -0.67
CA ARG A 17 6.07 7.83 0.07
C ARG A 17 6.98 8.64 -0.85
N ALA A 18 7.36 8.10 -2.01
CA ALA A 18 8.18 8.81 -2.99
C ALA A 18 7.42 9.94 -3.68
N ARG A 19 6.11 9.77 -3.90
CA ARG A 19 5.25 10.73 -4.62
C ARG A 19 4.77 11.90 -3.76
N SER A 20 4.54 11.67 -2.48
CA SER A 20 4.22 12.72 -1.50
C SER A 20 5.12 12.55 -0.30
N PRO A 21 6.38 13.00 -0.39
CA PRO A 21 7.26 13.05 0.77
C PRO A 21 6.57 13.90 1.84
N SER A 22 6.59 13.41 3.08
CA SER A 22 6.04 14.09 4.26
C SER A 22 6.52 15.55 4.26
N SER A 23 5.59 16.47 3.98
CA SER A 23 5.90 17.89 3.86
C SER A 23 5.75 18.55 5.24
N GLY A 24 6.82 18.50 6.03
CA GLY A 24 6.90 19.13 7.34
C GLY A 24 7.65 18.28 8.37
N ASP A 25 8.03 18.91 9.49
CA ASP A 25 8.72 18.31 10.67
C ASP A 25 8.00 17.08 11.28
N GLU A 26 6.83 16.72 10.75
CA GLU A 26 6.06 15.56 11.13
C GLU A 26 6.43 14.36 10.24
N LEU A 27 6.97 13.30 10.85
CA LEU A 27 7.22 11.96 10.30
C LEU A 27 5.93 11.23 9.85
N LYS A 28 4.94 11.94 9.33
CA LYS A 28 3.61 11.44 8.98
C LYS A 28 3.59 10.93 7.56
N LEU A 29 3.27 9.66 7.38
CA LEU A 29 2.98 9.09 6.06
C LEU A 29 1.81 9.85 5.41
N CYS A 30 1.83 9.97 4.08
CA CYS A 30 0.64 10.37 3.33
C CYS A 30 -0.51 9.38 3.59
N GLU A 31 -1.75 9.81 3.35
CA GLU A 31 -2.94 9.04 3.70
C GLU A 31 -2.95 7.64 3.06
N GLU A 32 -2.48 7.51 1.83
CA GLU A 32 -2.39 6.26 1.08
C GLU A 32 -1.36 5.30 1.70
N ALA A 33 -0.15 5.78 1.97
CA ALA A 33 0.89 4.98 2.61
C ALA A 33 0.47 4.59 4.05
N SER A 34 -0.20 5.48 4.77
CA SER A 34 -0.75 5.17 6.09
C SER A 34 -1.89 4.17 6.04
N ALA A 35 -2.72 4.16 4.99
CA ALA A 35 -3.79 3.19 4.83
C ALA A 35 -3.24 1.78 4.54
N LEU A 36 -2.17 1.68 3.73
CA LEU A 36 -1.52 0.42 3.38
C LEU A 36 -0.63 -0.14 4.50
N SER A 37 -0.14 0.70 5.42
CA SER A 37 0.71 0.24 6.53
C SER A 37 0.00 -0.71 7.48
N LYS A 38 -1.32 -0.55 7.69
CA LYS A 38 -2.12 -1.42 8.55
C LYS A 38 -2.18 -2.89 8.06
N PRO A 39 -2.60 -3.19 6.81
CA PRO A 39 -2.57 -4.57 6.31
C PRO A 39 -1.15 -5.13 6.18
N TYR A 40 -0.16 -4.29 5.87
CA TYR A 40 1.26 -4.71 5.86
C TYR A 40 1.73 -5.15 7.25
N ALA A 41 1.49 -4.34 8.28
CA ALA A 41 1.84 -4.68 9.66
C ALA A 41 1.10 -5.94 10.14
N LEU A 42 -0.15 -6.12 9.71
CA LEU A 42 -0.92 -7.32 10.01
C LEU A 42 -0.24 -8.60 9.48
N LEU A 43 0.25 -8.57 8.23
CA LEU A 43 0.99 -9.69 7.65
C LEU A 43 2.28 -10.00 8.43
N ILE A 44 3.03 -8.98 8.85
CA ILE A 44 4.23 -9.18 9.68
C ILE A 44 3.89 -9.86 11.02
N VAL A 45 2.90 -9.32 11.74
CA VAL A 45 2.51 -9.84 13.06
C VAL A 45 1.99 -11.27 12.97
N GLN A 46 1.24 -11.59 11.91
CA GLN A 46 0.71 -12.94 11.68
C GLN A 46 1.69 -13.88 10.99
N ARG A 47 2.88 -13.40 10.59
CA ARG A 47 3.83 -14.12 9.73
C ARG A 47 3.18 -14.61 8.41
N GLY A 48 2.23 -13.84 7.89
CA GLY A 48 1.58 -14.09 6.61
C GLY A 48 2.39 -13.50 5.46
N SER A 49 2.32 -14.15 4.29
CA SER A 49 3.02 -13.69 3.07
C SER A 49 2.12 -12.97 2.07
N ALA A 50 0.80 -13.12 2.20
CA ALA A 50 -0.19 -12.52 1.31
C ALA A 50 -1.56 -12.39 1.99
N LEU A 51 -2.41 -11.54 1.42
CA LEU A 51 -3.82 -11.41 1.78
C LEU A 51 -4.69 -11.20 0.54
N GLN A 52 -5.99 -11.45 0.69
CA GLN A 52 -6.97 -11.19 -0.36
C GLN A 52 -7.26 -9.70 -0.45
N LEU A 53 -7.25 -9.13 -1.67
CA LEU A 53 -7.62 -7.73 -1.94
C LEU A 53 -9.01 -7.37 -1.36
N GLU A 54 -9.91 -8.35 -1.34
CA GLU A 54 -11.26 -8.22 -0.77
C GLU A 54 -11.26 -8.07 0.76
N GLY A 55 -10.20 -8.50 1.44
CA GLY A 55 -10.00 -8.32 2.88
C GLY A 55 -9.44 -6.95 3.27
N LEU A 56 -9.05 -6.13 2.30
CA LEU A 56 -8.59 -4.76 2.58
C LEU A 56 -9.75 -3.84 2.94
N ASP A 57 -9.49 -2.99 3.95
CA ASP A 57 -10.33 -1.84 4.26
C ASP A 57 -10.47 -0.92 3.03
N PRO A 58 -11.63 -0.26 2.82
CA PRO A 58 -11.87 0.55 1.62
C PRO A 58 -10.77 1.56 1.29
N LYS A 59 -10.15 2.18 2.31
CA LYS A 59 -9.05 3.13 2.08
C LYS A 59 -7.79 2.45 1.55
N ALA A 60 -7.41 1.32 2.15
CA ALA A 60 -6.24 0.55 1.72
C ALA A 60 -6.45 -0.05 0.33
N ARG A 61 -7.66 -0.56 0.04
CA ARG A 61 -8.01 -1.08 -1.28
C ARG A 61 -7.89 0.01 -2.35
N LYS A 62 -8.49 1.18 -2.12
CA LYS A 62 -8.43 2.30 -3.06
C LYS A 62 -6.99 2.76 -3.32
N ALA A 63 -6.17 2.84 -2.27
CA ALA A 63 -4.75 3.21 -2.39
C ALA A 63 -3.98 2.18 -3.24
N TYR A 64 -4.21 0.88 -3.00
CA TYR A 64 -3.55 -0.19 -3.76
C TYR A 64 -3.99 -0.22 -5.23
N GLU A 65 -5.29 -0.16 -5.50
CA GLU A 65 -5.82 -0.16 -6.88
C GLU A 65 -5.34 1.06 -7.67
N THR A 66 -5.25 2.22 -7.02
CA THR A 66 -4.73 3.43 -7.65
C THR A 66 -3.25 3.28 -7.98
N TYR A 67 -2.45 2.69 -7.06
CA TYR A 67 -1.06 2.35 -7.34
C TYR A 67 -0.93 1.40 -8.55
N VAL A 68 -1.71 0.32 -8.61
CA VAL A 68 -1.67 -0.64 -9.72
C VAL A 68 -1.97 0.06 -11.05
N ARG A 69 -3.03 0.88 -11.11
CA ARG A 69 -3.39 1.64 -12.33
C ARG A 69 -2.30 2.62 -12.75
N LEU A 70 -1.68 3.31 -11.80
CA LEU A 70 -0.62 4.27 -12.08
C LEU A 70 0.69 3.58 -12.51
N LYS A 71 0.99 2.42 -11.95
CA LYS A 71 2.15 1.60 -12.34
C LYS A 71 1.98 1.08 -13.78
N ASP A 72 0.82 0.51 -14.11
CA ASP A 72 0.52 -0.02 -15.45
C ASP A 72 0.63 1.08 -16.53
N GLY A 73 0.13 2.28 -16.23
CA GLY A 73 0.29 3.45 -17.11
C GLY A 73 1.70 4.05 -17.19
N LEU A 74 2.63 3.65 -16.30
CA LEU A 74 4.04 4.05 -16.37
C LEU A 74 4.88 3.07 -17.21
N GLU A 75 4.43 1.82 -17.33
CA GLU A 75 5.09 0.76 -18.10
C GLU A 75 4.55 0.65 -19.55
N SER A 76 3.56 1.48 -19.91
CA SER A 76 2.90 1.53 -21.23
C SER A 76 3.48 2.59 -22.17
#